data_AF-A0A397IRY8-F1
#
_entry.id   AF-A0A397IRY8-F1
#
_cell.length_a   1.000
_cell.length_b   1.000
_cell.length_c   1.000
_cell.angle_alpha   90.00
_cell.angle_beta   90.00
_cell.angle_gamma   90.00
#
_symmetry.space_group_name_H-M   'P 1'
#
loop_
_entity.id
_entity.type
_entity.pdbx_description
1 polymer ?
#
loop_
_entity_poly.entity_id
_entity_poly.type
_entity_poly.pdbx_seq_one_letter_code
_entity_poly.pdbx_strand_id
1 'polypeptide(L)'
;MSNQTTIKPKCQTCGHITASNSALRLSSIEFRRYVNSITDLDKLIISKDYFVRFIKSYSKSKEYADTFLKELEKIIEKHNRISDILYIKIWIFNYIFNPEEKGQTSLHSNCDLNKEKYLYKYLQSNYSDINETFTTFYENYTQNIAQTPFSKNKVSRALL
;
A
#
# COMPACT_ATOMS: atom_id res chain seq x y z
N MET A 1 27.78 8.95 -28.25
CA MET A 1 26.84 8.97 -27.10
C MET A 1 25.43 8.91 -27.67
N SER A 2 24.76 7.75 -27.64
CA SER A 2 23.40 7.61 -28.18
C SER A 2 22.36 7.98 -27.12
N ASN A 3 21.59 9.04 -27.40
CA ASN A 3 20.38 9.38 -26.66
C ASN A 3 19.30 8.33 -26.95
N GLN A 4 19.15 7.33 -26.06
CA GLN A 4 17.99 6.45 -26.07
C GLN A 4 16.77 7.26 -25.60
N THR A 5 16.00 7.75 -26.55
CA THR A 5 14.65 8.30 -26.32
C THR A 5 13.74 7.13 -25.96
N THR A 6 13.35 7.04 -24.69
CA THR A 6 12.40 6.04 -24.20
C THR A 6 11.01 6.35 -24.76
N ILE A 7 10.61 5.63 -25.81
CA ILE A 7 9.28 5.73 -26.41
C ILE A 7 8.27 5.18 -25.41
N LYS A 8 7.45 6.05 -24.80
CA LYS A 8 6.36 5.63 -23.92
C LYS A 8 5.28 4.91 -24.75
N PRO A 9 4.74 3.77 -24.29
CA PRO A 9 3.72 3.04 -25.02
C PRO A 9 2.49 3.93 -25.22
N LYS A 10 1.81 3.79 -26.36
CA LYS A 10 0.60 4.53 -26.70
C LYS A 10 -0.57 3.56 -26.85
N CYS A 11 -1.76 3.98 -26.43
CA CYS A 11 -2.99 3.26 -26.69
C CYS A 11 -3.18 3.13 -28.20
N GLN A 12 -3.36 1.90 -28.71
CA GLN A 12 -3.52 1.64 -30.14
C GLN A 12 -4.81 2.24 -30.71
N THR A 13 -5.82 2.49 -29.88
CA THR A 13 -7.13 3.02 -30.30
C THR A 13 -7.19 4.55 -30.33
N CYS A 14 -6.57 5.24 -29.36
CA CYS A 14 -6.70 6.70 -29.23
C CYS A 14 -5.38 7.47 -29.25
N GLY A 15 -4.24 6.79 -29.41
CA GLY A 15 -2.92 7.41 -29.46
C GLY A 15 -2.44 8.07 -28.15
N HIS A 16 -3.28 8.02 -27.10
CA HIS A 16 -2.92 8.55 -25.79
C HIS A 16 -1.72 7.79 -25.23
N ILE A 17 -0.74 8.53 -24.70
CA ILE A 17 0.43 7.94 -24.06
C ILE A 17 -0.05 7.15 -22.84
N THR A 18 0.02 5.83 -22.93
CA THR A 18 -0.24 4.95 -21.79
C THR A 18 0.95 5.05 -20.84
N ALA A 19 0.69 5.02 -19.53
CA ALA A 19 1.75 4.80 -18.57
C ALA A 19 2.55 3.56 -19.02
N SER A 20 3.89 3.64 -18.99
CA SER A 20 4.70 2.46 -19.27
C SER A 20 4.28 1.34 -18.32
N ASN A 21 4.50 0.08 -18.71
CA ASN A 21 4.29 -1.11 -17.89
C ASN A 21 5.21 -1.12 -16.64
N SER A 22 5.36 -0.02 -15.91
CA SER A 22 5.81 -0.02 -14.53
C SER A 22 4.82 -0.91 -13.80
N ALA A 23 5.30 -2.09 -13.36
CA ALA A 23 4.55 -3.09 -12.61
C ALA A 23 3.45 -2.43 -11.77
N LEU A 24 2.20 -2.85 -11.99
CA LEU A 24 1.01 -2.38 -11.30
C LEU A 24 1.33 -2.19 -9.83
N ARG A 25 1.45 -0.92 -9.45
CA ARG A 25 1.80 -0.56 -8.09
C ARG A 25 0.54 -0.60 -7.25
N LEU A 26 0.61 -1.31 -6.13
CA LEU A 26 -0.52 -1.46 -5.24
C LEU A 26 -0.65 -0.24 -4.34
N SER A 27 -1.89 0.18 -4.04
CA SER A 27 -2.14 1.32 -3.17
C SER A 27 -1.71 1.04 -1.72
N SER A 28 -1.01 1.99 -1.10
CA SER A 28 -0.68 1.88 0.33
C SER A 28 -1.88 2.10 1.25
N ILE A 29 -2.92 2.80 0.79
CA ILE A 29 -4.15 3.00 1.56
C ILE A 29 -5.02 1.75 1.50
N GLU A 30 -5.15 1.15 0.32
CA GLU A 30 -5.81 -0.14 0.14
C GLU A 30 -5.12 -1.21 0.98
N PHE A 31 -3.78 -1.26 0.95
CA PHE A 31 -3.01 -2.17 1.80
C PHE A 31 -3.33 -1.99 3.28
N ARG A 32 -3.39 -0.75 3.77
CA ARG A 32 -3.75 -0.45 5.17
C ARG A 32 -5.15 -0.93 5.53
N ARG A 33 -6.13 -0.67 4.67
CA ARG A 33 -7.52 -1.12 4.83
C ARG A 33 -7.59 -2.64 4.85
N TYR A 34 -6.88 -3.29 3.93
CA TYR A 34 -6.81 -4.74 3.85
C TYR A 34 -6.24 -5.35 5.13
N VAL A 35 -5.07 -4.87 5.61
CA VAL A 35 -4.47 -5.30 6.88
C VAL A 35 -5.43 -5.05 8.06
N ASN A 36 -6.08 -3.89 8.11
CA ASN A 36 -7.04 -3.57 9.17
C ASN A 36 -8.25 -4.51 9.17
N SER A 37 -8.68 -4.99 8.00
CA SER A 37 -9.80 -5.94 7.86
C SER A 37 -9.50 -7.37 8.35
N ILE A 38 -8.24 -7.71 8.67
CA ILE A 38 -7.86 -9.05 9.11
C ILE A 38 -8.33 -9.28 10.54
N THR A 39 -9.22 -10.23 10.79
CA THR A 39 -9.84 -10.46 12.11
C THR A 39 -9.26 -11.66 12.85
N ASP A 40 -8.57 -12.54 12.14
CA ASP A 40 -8.13 -13.85 12.62
C ASP A 40 -6.85 -14.30 11.89
N LEU A 41 -6.24 -15.37 12.39
CA LEU A 41 -4.96 -15.89 11.91
C LEU A 41 -5.08 -16.57 10.55
N ASP A 42 -6.22 -17.20 10.24
CA ASP A 42 -6.43 -17.85 8.96
C ASP A 42 -6.43 -16.80 7.83
N LYS A 43 -7.15 -15.70 8.03
CA LYS A 43 -7.16 -14.55 7.12
C LYS A 43 -5.77 -13.92 7.01
N LEU A 44 -4.98 -13.92 8.07
CA LEU A 44 -3.58 -13.46 8.02
C LEU A 44 -2.71 -14.40 7.16
N ILE A 45 -2.84 -15.71 7.31
CA ILE A 45 -2.06 -16.72 6.58
C ILE A 45 -2.33 -16.65 5.08
N ILE A 46 -3.60 -16.54 4.66
CA ILE A 46 -3.95 -16.40 3.23
C ILE A 46 -3.52 -15.04 2.66
N SER A 47 -3.31 -14.04 3.51
CA SER A 47 -2.91 -12.68 3.11
C SER A 47 -1.41 -12.54 2.80
N LYS A 48 -0.59 -13.53 3.13
CA LYS A 48 0.88 -13.46 2.97
C LYS A 48 1.31 -13.16 1.53
N ASP A 49 0.65 -13.75 0.52
CA ASP A 49 0.94 -13.48 -0.89
C ASP A 49 0.67 -12.02 -1.26
N TYR A 50 -0.47 -11.47 -0.82
CA TYR A 50 -0.81 -10.07 -1.05
C TYR A 50 0.24 -9.13 -0.44
N PHE A 51 0.73 -9.42 0.77
CA PHE A 51 1.79 -8.62 1.39
C PHE A 51 3.09 -8.65 0.60
N VAL A 52 3.49 -9.83 0.12
CA VAL A 52 4.68 -9.99 -0.72
C VAL A 52 4.53 -9.21 -2.03
N ARG A 53 3.36 -9.27 -2.68
CA ARG A 53 3.06 -8.50 -3.89
C ARG A 53 3.13 -7.00 -3.64
N PHE A 54 2.55 -6.52 -2.53
CA PHE A 54 2.62 -5.12 -2.13
C PHE A 54 4.07 -4.66 -1.98
N ILE A 55 4.85 -5.37 -1.17
CA ILE A 55 6.26 -5.04 -0.92
C ILE A 55 7.06 -5.01 -2.24
N LYS A 56 6.92 -6.05 -3.08
CA LYS A 56 7.61 -6.14 -4.37
C LYS A 56 7.25 -4.99 -5.31
N SER A 57 6.02 -4.47 -5.24
CA SER A 57 5.59 -3.33 -6.06
C SER A 57 6.33 -2.02 -5.74
N TYR A 58 6.91 -1.90 -4.54
CA TYR A 58 7.63 -0.71 -4.09
C TYR A 58 9.14 -0.90 -3.98
N SER A 59 9.61 -2.04 -3.46
CA SER A 59 11.04 -2.29 -3.28
C SER A 59 11.71 -2.85 -4.54
N LYS A 60 10.92 -3.51 -5.41
CA LYS A 60 11.41 -4.36 -6.51
C LYS A 60 12.46 -5.39 -6.07
N SER A 61 12.60 -5.65 -4.76
CA SER A 61 13.57 -6.57 -4.17
C SER A 61 12.86 -7.83 -3.68
N LYS A 62 13.24 -8.97 -4.26
CA LYS A 62 12.78 -10.29 -3.81
C LYS A 62 13.29 -10.59 -2.40
N GLU A 63 14.56 -10.32 -2.13
CA GLU A 63 15.20 -10.59 -0.84
C GLU A 63 14.51 -9.87 0.32
N TYR A 64 14.10 -8.62 0.11
CA TYR A 64 13.38 -7.85 1.12
C TYR A 64 11.99 -8.45 1.41
N ALA A 65 11.25 -8.86 0.37
CA ALA A 65 9.96 -9.52 0.53
C ALA A 65 10.08 -10.90 1.21
N ASP A 66 11.11 -11.68 0.87
CA ASP A 66 11.38 -12.98 1.48
C ASP A 66 11.80 -12.81 2.96
N THR A 67 12.55 -11.76 3.28
CA THR A 67 12.91 -11.42 4.67
C THR A 67 11.69 -11.02 5.48
N PHE A 68 10.81 -10.19 4.93
CA PHE A 68 9.54 -9.85 5.56
C PHE A 68 8.72 -11.10 5.89
N LEU A 69 8.58 -12.01 4.92
CA LEU A 69 7.77 -13.21 5.09
C LEU A 69 8.32 -14.12 6.20
N LYS A 70 9.64 -14.34 6.24
CA LYS A 70 10.30 -15.12 7.30
C LYS A 70 10.09 -14.53 8.68
N GLU A 71 10.20 -13.20 8.81
CA GLU A 71 9.99 -12.52 10.09
C GLU A 71 8.51 -12.54 10.52
N LEU A 72 7.58 -12.40 9.57
CA LEU A 72 6.15 -12.53 9.82
C LEU A 72 5.80 -13.94 10.33
N GLU A 73 6.38 -14.98 9.74
CA GLU A 73 6.15 -16.37 10.17
C GLU A 73 6.62 -16.61 11.61
N LYS A 74 7.81 -16.14 11.97
CA LYS A 74 8.30 -16.21 13.37
C LYS A 74 7.36 -15.51 14.35
N ILE A 75 6.79 -14.38 13.95
CA ILE A 75 5.88 -13.62 14.79
C ILE A 75 4.55 -14.35 14.94
N ILE A 76 4.00 -14.90 13.87
CA ILE A 76 2.79 -15.72 13.91
C ILE A 76 3.00 -16.96 14.81
N GLU A 77 4.14 -17.63 14.68
CA GLU A 77 4.48 -18.79 15.52
C GLU A 77 4.57 -18.42 17.01
N LYS A 78 5.17 -17.26 17.32
CA LYS A 78 5.30 -16.76 18.69
C LYS A 78 3.98 -16.22 19.27
N HIS A 79 3.12 -15.68 18.41
CA HIS A 79 1.90 -14.96 18.74
C HIS A 79 0.69 -15.57 18.02
N ASN A 80 0.37 -16.81 18.38
CA ASN A 80 -0.62 -17.64 17.68
C ASN A 80 -2.02 -17.60 18.29
N ARG A 81 -2.33 -16.60 19.12
CA ARG A 81 -3.67 -16.40 19.69
C ARG A 81 -4.42 -15.32 18.92
N ILE A 82 -5.75 -15.42 18.85
CA ILE A 82 -6.61 -14.40 18.23
C ILE A 82 -6.37 -13.01 18.85
N SER A 83 -6.13 -12.95 20.16
CA SER A 83 -5.80 -11.71 20.90
C SER A 83 -4.57 -10.97 20.34
N ASP A 84 -3.70 -11.69 19.63
CA ASP A 84 -2.42 -11.16 19.18
C ASP A 84 -2.52 -10.53 17.78
N ILE A 85 -3.66 -10.67 17.09
CA ILE A 85 -3.85 -10.11 15.74
C ILE A 85 -3.56 -8.60 15.70
N LEU A 86 -3.98 -7.85 16.71
CA LEU A 86 -3.69 -6.42 16.80
C LEU A 86 -2.18 -6.15 16.84
N TYR A 87 -1.44 -6.93 17.64
CA TYR A 87 0.01 -6.82 17.73
C TYR A 87 0.68 -7.12 16.39
N ILE A 88 0.24 -8.17 15.69
CA ILE A 88 0.79 -8.55 14.38
C ILE A 88 0.53 -7.45 13.33
N LYS A 89 -0.67 -6.86 13.32
CA LYS A 89 -0.97 -5.72 12.43
C LYS A 89 -0.04 -4.53 12.68
N ILE A 90 0.18 -4.19 13.95
CA ILE A 90 1.10 -3.11 14.34
C ILE A 90 2.51 -3.42 13.83
N TRP A 91 2.97 -4.65 13.99
CA TRP A 91 4.27 -5.07 13.50
C TRP A 91 4.38 -4.96 11.97
N ILE A 92 3.38 -5.43 11.22
CA ILE A 92 3.34 -5.32 9.74
C ILE A 92 3.45 -3.85 9.32
N PHE A 93 2.69 -2.96 9.97
CA PHE A 93 2.75 -1.54 9.67
C PHE A 93 4.10 -0.91 9.98
N ASN A 94 4.70 -1.27 11.11
CA ASN A 94 6.02 -0.75 11.48
C ASN A 94 7.10 -1.23 10.51
N TYR A 95 7.08 -2.51 10.13
CA TYR A 95 8.05 -3.06 9.18
C TYR A 95 8.01 -2.33 7.83
N ILE A 96 6.81 -2.07 7.32
CA ILE A 96 6.61 -1.53 5.96
C ILE A 96 6.74 0.00 5.94
N PHE A 97 6.18 0.70 6.93
CA PHE A 97 6.02 2.15 6.90
C PHE A 97 6.94 2.92 7.84
N ASN A 98 7.54 2.27 8.84
CA ASN A 98 8.42 2.89 9.84
C ASN A 98 9.77 2.14 9.97
N PRO A 99 10.57 2.02 8.89
CA PRO A 99 11.79 1.21 8.89
C PRO A 99 13.00 1.85 9.60
N GLU A 100 12.81 2.92 10.38
CA GLU A 100 13.87 3.76 10.96
C GLU A 100 14.86 3.01 11.88
N GLU A 101 14.61 1.74 12.22
CA GLU A 101 15.46 0.96 13.12
C GLU A 101 16.39 -0.07 12.44
N LYS A 102 16.29 -0.29 11.12
CA LYS A 102 17.11 -1.31 10.46
C LYS A 102 17.82 -0.68 9.26
N GLY A 103 19.15 -0.64 9.29
CA GLY A 103 20.04 -0.12 8.23
C GLY A 103 19.98 -0.88 6.89
N GLN A 104 18.82 -1.41 6.53
CA GLN A 104 18.49 -1.99 5.24
C GLN A 104 17.93 -0.86 4.35
N THR A 105 18.30 -0.86 3.07
CA THR A 105 17.74 -0.01 2.02
C THR A 105 16.22 -0.04 2.07
N SER A 106 15.64 0.95 2.74
CA SER A 106 14.26 0.91 3.19
C SER A 106 13.31 1.24 2.04
N LEU A 107 12.11 0.65 2.09
CA LEU A 107 10.95 1.07 1.29
C LEU A 107 10.71 2.59 1.35
N HIS A 108 11.19 3.26 2.41
CA HIS A 108 11.03 4.68 2.69
C HIS A 108 11.78 5.60 1.72
N SER A 109 12.82 5.10 1.03
CA SER A 109 13.47 5.85 -0.06
C SER A 109 12.58 6.01 -1.30
N ASN A 110 11.47 5.25 -1.38
CA ASN A 110 10.51 5.39 -2.46
C ASN A 110 9.66 6.65 -2.23
N CYS A 111 10.01 7.71 -2.98
CA CYS A 111 9.38 9.05 -2.97
C CYS A 111 7.84 8.98 -2.93
N ASP A 112 7.25 7.96 -3.52
CA ASP A 112 5.83 7.89 -3.67
C ASP A 112 5.08 7.21 -2.51
N LEU A 113 5.70 6.33 -1.70
CA LEU A 113 5.14 5.92 -0.39
C LEU A 113 4.99 7.14 0.51
N ASN A 114 6.00 8.02 0.47
CA ASN A 114 5.98 9.27 1.21
C ASN A 114 4.91 10.24 0.70
N LYS A 115 4.61 10.26 -0.62
CA LYS A 115 3.50 11.05 -1.16
C LYS A 115 2.14 10.57 -0.66
N GLU A 116 1.93 9.25 -0.60
CA GLU A 116 0.69 8.67 -0.08
C GLU A 116 0.58 8.80 1.45
N LYS A 117 1.70 8.86 2.19
CA LYS A 117 1.72 9.08 3.65
C LYS A 117 0.96 10.32 4.08
N TYR A 118 1.15 11.46 3.39
CA TYR A 118 0.45 12.71 3.71
C TYR A 118 -1.04 12.63 3.39
N LEU A 119 -1.39 12.00 2.26
CA LEU A 119 -2.78 11.77 1.89
C LEU A 119 -3.46 10.87 2.93
N TYR A 120 -2.84 9.75 3.30
CA TYR A 120 -3.36 8.84 4.31
C TYR A 120 -3.57 9.54 5.66
N LYS A 121 -2.60 10.33 6.13
CA LYS A 121 -2.74 11.12 7.37
C LYS A 121 -3.95 12.05 7.31
N TYR A 122 -4.12 12.79 6.22
CA TYR A 122 -5.29 13.65 6.05
C TYR A 122 -6.59 12.85 6.07
N LEU A 123 -6.68 11.77 5.29
CA LEU A 123 -7.90 10.96 5.24
C LEU A 123 -8.21 10.35 6.61
N GLN A 124 -7.20 9.83 7.31
CA GLN A 124 -7.36 9.24 8.64
C GLN A 124 -7.87 10.25 9.67
N SER A 125 -7.43 11.51 9.58
CA SER A 125 -7.85 12.57 10.51
C SER A 125 -9.25 13.14 10.22
N ASN A 126 -9.72 13.06 8.98
CA ASN A 126 -10.96 13.71 8.54
C ASN A 126 -12.09 12.72 8.23
N TYR A 127 -11.79 11.44 8.09
CA TYR A 127 -12.75 10.42 7.67
C TYR A 127 -12.64 9.19 8.57
N SER A 128 -13.64 8.99 9.43
CA SER A 128 -13.71 7.84 10.35
C SER A 128 -13.95 6.51 9.62
N ASP A 129 -14.53 6.58 8.43
CA ASP A 129 -14.87 5.47 7.54
C ASP A 129 -13.71 5.06 6.61
N ILE A 130 -12.48 5.55 6.84
CA ILE A 130 -11.31 5.19 6.02
C ILE A 130 -11.07 3.67 5.92
N ASN A 131 -11.53 2.89 6.89
CA ASN A 131 -11.40 1.43 6.91
C ASN A 131 -12.58 0.69 6.25
N GLU A 132 -13.63 1.39 5.84
CA GLU A 132 -14.77 0.81 5.11
C GLU A 132 -14.38 0.37 3.70
N THR A 133 -15.32 -0.19 2.92
CA THR A 133 -15.08 -0.59 1.52
C THR A 133 -14.74 0.60 0.62
N PHE A 134 -14.16 0.34 -0.57
CA PHE A 134 -13.72 1.41 -1.47
C PHE A 134 -14.94 2.27 -1.83
N THR A 135 -16.02 1.61 -2.22
CA THR A 135 -17.27 2.23 -2.62
C THR A 135 -17.82 3.11 -1.52
N THR A 136 -17.99 2.54 -0.31
CA THR A 136 -18.53 3.25 0.85
C THR A 136 -17.72 4.50 1.18
N PHE A 137 -16.40 4.38 1.29
CA PHE A 137 -15.53 5.50 1.61
C PHE A 137 -15.51 6.55 0.48
N TYR A 138 -15.41 6.11 -0.77
CA TYR A 138 -15.25 7.00 -1.92
C TYR A 138 -16.52 7.82 -2.17
N GLU A 139 -17.70 7.22 -2.02
CA GLU A 139 -18.98 7.93 -2.11
C GLU A 139 -19.06 9.06 -1.07
N ASN A 140 -18.78 8.75 0.20
CA ASN A 140 -18.76 9.74 1.28
C ASN A 140 -17.70 10.85 1.03
N TYR A 141 -16.50 10.48 0.59
CA TYR A 141 -15.46 11.44 0.21
C TYR A 141 -15.92 12.40 -0.88
N THR A 142 -16.58 11.88 -1.93
CA THR A 142 -17.02 12.73 -3.06
C THR A 142 -18.14 13.70 -2.72
N GLN A 143 -18.98 13.37 -1.72
CA GLN A 143 -20.02 14.30 -1.25
C GLN A 143 -19.44 15.59 -0.64
N ASN A 144 -18.24 15.50 -0.07
CA ASN A 144 -17.56 16.63 0.60
C ASN A 144 -16.41 17.23 -0.24
N ILE A 145 -16.31 16.88 -1.53
CA ILE A 145 -15.11 17.16 -2.35
C ILE A 145 -14.72 18.64 -2.39
N ALA A 146 -15.71 19.55 -2.39
CA ALA A 146 -15.50 21.00 -2.46
C ALA A 146 -14.74 21.56 -1.25
N GLN A 147 -14.72 20.82 -0.14
CA GLN A 147 -14.07 21.22 1.12
C GLN A 147 -12.74 20.49 1.35
N THR A 148 -12.29 19.68 0.38
CA THR A 148 -11.08 18.87 0.52
C THR A 148 -9.91 19.45 -0.27
N PRO A 149 -8.66 19.35 0.25
CA PRO A 149 -7.47 19.80 -0.46
C PRO A 149 -7.01 18.82 -1.55
N PHE A 150 -7.65 17.66 -1.70
CA PHE A 150 -7.28 16.62 -2.65
C PHE A 150 -8.38 16.35 -3.67
N SER A 151 -8.03 16.25 -4.95
CA SER A 151 -9.01 15.96 -5.99
C SER A 151 -9.53 14.52 -5.90
N LYS A 152 -10.77 14.31 -6.35
CA LYS A 152 -11.41 12.98 -6.42
C LYS A 152 -10.57 11.95 -7.18
N ASN A 153 -9.81 12.41 -8.20
CA ASN A 153 -8.94 11.56 -9.00
C ASN A 153 -7.68 11.15 -8.23
N LYS A 154 -7.12 12.06 -7.43
CA LYS A 154 -5.96 11.76 -6.58
C LYS A 154 -6.31 10.74 -5.50
N VAL A 155 -7.49 10.88 -4.90
CA VAL A 155 -7.98 9.94 -3.87
C VAL A 155 -8.37 8.60 -4.48
N SER A 156 -9.11 8.57 -5.59
CA SER A 156 -9.45 7.31 -6.28
C SER A 156 -8.20 6.49 -6.64
N ARG A 157 -7.18 7.13 -7.23
CA ARG A 157 -5.91 6.47 -7.57
C ARG A 157 -5.11 5.99 -6.37
N ALA A 158 -5.33 6.59 -5.20
CA ALA A 158 -4.66 6.19 -3.98
C ALA A 158 -5.44 5.12 -3.23
N LEU A 159 -6.64 4.74 -3.68
CA LEU A 159 -7.49 3.73 -3.04
C LEU A 159 -7.64 2.45 -3.90
N LEU A 160 -7.08 2.45 -5.12
CA LEU A 160 -7.02 1.37 -6.12
C LEU A 160 -5.55 1.07 -6.44
#